data_AF-A0A928UF89-F1
#
_entry.id   AF-A0A928UF89-F1
#
_cell.length_a   1.000
_cell.length_b   1.000
_cell.length_c   1.000
_cell.angle_alpha   90.00
_cell.angle_beta   90.00
_cell.angle_gamma   90.00
#
_symmetry.space_group_name_H-M   'P 1'
#
loop_
_entity.id
_entity.type
_entity.pdbx_description
1 polymer ?
#
loop_
_entity_poly.entity_id
_entity_poly.type
_entity_poly.pdbx_seq_one_letter_code
_entity_poly.pdbx_strand_id
1 'polypeptide(L)'
;MLLKSPQLDSILTPKSVNPTDVVNDINSHIDKNSCEYLSVDISFMNVIDACYVTTLCATKHFTKYPNGKINWKVSSKSVKEFNKDLDLGNNCYIL
;
A
#
# COMPACT_ATOMS: atom_id res chain seq x y z
N MET A 1 0.91 -25.79 -17.81
CA MET A 1 0.64 -25.06 -16.55
C MET A 1 0.99 -23.60 -16.83
N LEU A 2 0.00 -22.78 -17.18
CA LEU A 2 0.24 -21.37 -17.51
C LEU A 2 0.53 -20.63 -16.19
N LEU A 3 1.74 -20.07 -16.07
CA LEU A 3 2.07 -19.09 -15.04
C LEU A 3 1.08 -17.93 -15.23
N LYS A 4 0.07 -17.85 -14.36
CA LYS A 4 -0.71 -16.62 -14.22
C LYS A 4 0.30 -15.54 -13.84
N SER A 5 0.55 -14.57 -14.72
CA SER A 5 1.16 -13.30 -14.32
C SER A 5 0.47 -12.85 -13.04
N PRO A 6 1.20 -12.34 -12.03
CA PRO A 6 0.54 -11.79 -10.86
C PRO A 6 -0.44 -10.76 -11.40
N GLN A 7 -1.73 -10.98 -11.16
CA GLN A 7 -2.74 -10.06 -11.60
C GLN A 7 -2.31 -8.68 -11.12
N LEU A 8 -2.06 -7.79 -12.07
CA LEU A 8 -2.06 -6.36 -11.81
C LEU A 8 -3.53 -5.99 -11.55
N ASP A 9 -4.09 -6.56 -10.48
CA ASP A 9 -5.39 -6.17 -9.95
C ASP A 9 -5.32 -4.65 -9.76
N SER A 10 -6.36 -3.97 -10.22
CA SER A 10 -6.47 -2.50 -10.31
C SER A 10 -5.63 -1.77 -9.27
N ILE A 11 -4.63 -1.01 -9.72
CA ILE A 11 -3.82 -0.18 -8.84
C ILE A 11 -4.70 0.93 -8.27
N LEU A 12 -4.82 0.99 -6.94
CA LEU A 12 -5.48 2.09 -6.26
C LEU A 12 -4.58 3.32 -6.31
N THR A 13 -5.01 4.36 -7.01
CA THR A 13 -4.34 5.66 -7.05
C THR A 13 -5.21 6.69 -6.34
N PRO A 14 -4.82 7.15 -5.12
CA PRO A 14 -5.52 8.22 -4.42
C PRO A 14 -5.58 9.50 -5.27
N LYS A 15 -6.68 10.25 -5.17
CA LYS A 15 -6.85 11.51 -5.92
C LYS A 15 -6.32 12.73 -5.17
N SER A 16 -6.19 12.64 -3.84
CA SER A 16 -5.65 13.70 -3.01
C SER A 16 -4.12 13.65 -2.97
N VAL A 17 -3.51 14.81 -2.74
CA VAL A 17 -2.07 14.93 -2.42
C VAL A 17 -1.83 15.15 -0.92
N ASN A 18 -2.89 15.35 -0.13
CA ASN A 18 -2.78 15.46 1.32
C ASN A 18 -2.65 14.06 1.94
N PRO A 19 -1.62 13.78 2.75
CA PRO A 19 -1.36 12.44 3.27
C PRO A 19 -2.47 11.90 4.17
N THR A 20 -3.15 12.76 4.95
CA THR A 20 -4.27 12.34 5.81
C THR A 20 -5.47 11.91 4.98
N ASP A 21 -5.81 12.66 3.93
CA ASP A 21 -6.90 12.31 3.02
C ASP A 21 -6.59 11.01 2.28
N VAL A 22 -5.34 10.82 1.85
CA VAL A 22 -4.91 9.58 1.22
C VAL A 22 -5.05 8.38 2.15
N VAL A 23 -4.65 8.50 3.42
CA VAL A 23 -4.88 7.43 4.41
C VAL A 23 -6.37 7.12 4.55
N ASN A 24 -7.21 8.15 4.62
CA ASN A 24 -8.66 7.98 4.74
C ASN A 24 -9.27 7.27 3.52
N ASP A 25 -8.82 7.63 2.32
CA ASP A 25 -9.27 7.03 1.06
C ASP A 25 -8.89 5.55 0.99
N ILE A 26 -7.63 5.22 1.27
CA ILE A 26 -7.13 3.85 1.24
C ILE A 26 -7.81 3.01 2.32
N ASN A 27 -7.91 3.51 3.56
CA ASN A 27 -8.57 2.79 4.64
C ASN A 27 -10.06 2.57 4.37
N SER A 28 -10.74 3.56 3.82
CA SER A 28 -12.13 3.41 3.37
C SER A 28 -12.27 2.35 2.29
N HIS A 29 -11.32 2.27 1.36
CA HIS A 29 -11.28 1.21 0.36
C HIS A 29 -11.08 -0.16 1.00
N ILE A 30 -10.14 -0.29 1.94
CA ILE A 30 -9.87 -1.53 2.69
C ILE A 30 -11.11 -2.00 3.43
N ASP A 31 -11.85 -1.10 4.07
CA ASP A 31 -13.05 -1.44 4.83
C ASP A 31 -14.20 -1.92 3.95
N LYS A 32 -14.44 -1.25 2.81
CA LYS A 32 -15.62 -1.48 1.96
C LYS A 32 -15.45 -2.63 0.97
N ASN A 33 -14.22 -3.00 0.62
CA ASN A 33 -13.95 -3.97 -0.45
C ASN A 33 -13.22 -5.21 0.05
N SER A 34 -13.42 -6.33 -0.62
CA SER A 34 -12.59 -7.54 -0.47
C SER A 34 -11.27 -7.33 -1.21
N CYS A 35 -10.20 -7.04 -0.47
CA CYS A 35 -8.91 -6.62 -1.00
C CYS A 35 -7.74 -7.29 -0.26
N GLU A 36 -7.80 -8.61 -0.12
CA GLU A 36 -6.72 -9.40 0.50
C GLU A 36 -5.38 -9.21 -0.24
N TYR A 37 -5.43 -8.94 -1.55
CA TYR A 37 -4.31 -8.49 -2.37
C TYR A 37 -4.60 -7.06 -2.85
N LEU A 38 -3.73 -6.11 -2.51
CA LEU A 38 -3.91 -4.70 -2.84
C LEU A 38 -2.62 -4.11 -3.41
N SER A 39 -2.74 -3.31 -4.47
CA SER A 39 -1.63 -2.50 -4.99
C SER A 39 -2.00 -1.03 -4.93
N VAL A 40 -1.13 -0.19 -4.38
CA VAL A 40 -1.39 1.24 -4.19
C VAL A 40 -0.26 2.07 -4.80
N ASP A 41 -0.61 3.07 -5.60
CA ASP A 41 0.34 4.03 -6.16
C ASP A 41 0.29 5.36 -5.40
N ILE A 42 1.37 5.63 -4.68
CA ILE A 42 1.64 6.89 -3.97
C ILE A 42 2.97 7.50 -4.42
N SER A 43 3.44 7.17 -5.64
CA SER A 43 4.72 7.65 -6.17
C SER A 43 4.81 9.17 -6.37
N PHE A 44 3.68 9.87 -6.28
CA PHE A 44 3.63 11.33 -6.26
C PHE A 44 4.03 11.95 -4.92
N MET A 45 4.12 11.15 -3.84
CA MET A 45 4.41 11.66 -2.49
C MET A 45 5.91 11.81 -2.23
N ASN A 46 6.26 12.75 -1.37
CA ASN A 46 7.60 12.80 -0.78
C ASN A 46 7.80 11.64 0.21
N VAL A 47 9.04 11.42 0.63
CA VAL A 47 9.43 10.28 1.47
C VAL A 47 8.70 10.25 2.81
N ILE A 48 8.54 11.40 3.48
CA ILE A 48 7.95 11.47 4.82
C ILE A 48 6.46 11.12 4.75
N ASP A 49 5.74 11.71 3.81
CA ASP A 49 4.32 11.46 3.60
C ASP A 49 4.06 10.01 3.16
N ALA A 50 4.90 9.48 2.27
CA ALA A 50 4.81 8.09 1.86
C ALA A 50 5.08 7.12 3.04
N CYS A 51 6.06 7.41 3.91
CA CYS A 51 6.29 6.62 5.13
C CYS A 51 5.06 6.62 6.04
N TYR A 52 4.44 7.79 6.23
CA TYR A 52 3.21 7.94 7.02
C TYR A 52 2.06 7.10 6.43
N VAL A 53 1.78 7.25 5.14
CA VAL A 53 0.70 6.54 4.45
C VAL A 53 0.92 5.02 4.48
N THR A 54 2.09 4.56 4.05
CA THR A 54 2.40 3.13 3.98
C THR A 54 2.27 2.45 5.34
N THR A 55 2.76 3.09 6.41
CA THR A 55 2.70 2.53 7.76
C THR A 55 1.26 2.37 8.25
N LEU A 56 0.44 3.43 8.16
CA LEU A 56 -0.93 3.39 8.68
C LEU A 56 -1.82 2.45 7.87
N CYS A 57 -1.75 2.53 6.55
CA CYS A 57 -2.59 1.71 5.69
C CYS A 57 -2.16 0.23 5.68
N ALA A 58 -0.86 -0.07 5.74
CA ALA A 58 -0.40 -1.46 5.89
C ALA A 58 -0.87 -2.04 7.24
N THR A 59 -0.79 -1.27 8.33
CA THR A 59 -1.29 -1.71 9.65
C THR A 59 -2.79 -2.04 9.59
N LYS A 60 -3.60 -1.17 8.98
CA LYS A 60 -5.04 -1.39 8.80
C LYS A 60 -5.31 -2.63 7.95
N HIS A 61 -4.59 -2.78 6.84
CA HIS A 61 -4.71 -3.92 5.93
C HIS A 61 -4.37 -5.23 6.63
N PHE A 62 -3.22 -5.29 7.30
CA PHE A 62 -2.77 -6.45 8.06
C PHE A 62 -3.75 -6.86 9.17
N THR A 63 -4.34 -5.89 9.87
CA THR A 63 -5.36 -6.16 10.90
C THR A 63 -6.60 -6.85 10.32
N LYS A 64 -7.00 -6.48 9.09
CA LYS A 64 -8.16 -7.08 8.41
C LYS A 64 -7.80 -8.39 7.68
N TYR A 65 -6.60 -8.47 7.13
CA TYR A 65 -6.08 -9.58 6.33
C TYR A 65 -4.66 -9.95 6.79
N PRO A 66 -4.50 -10.73 7.88
CA PRO A 66 -3.16 -11.06 8.41
C PRO A 66 -2.25 -11.82 7.44
N ASN A 67 -2.84 -12.55 6.49
CA ASN A 67 -2.13 -13.26 5.42
C ASN A 67 -2.20 -12.53 4.07
N GLY A 68 -2.83 -11.35 4.05
CA GLY A 68 -2.97 -10.53 2.86
C GLY A 68 -1.64 -9.90 2.44
N LYS A 69 -1.63 -9.30 1.25
CA LYS A 69 -0.45 -8.69 0.66
C LYS A 69 -0.77 -7.31 0.12
N ILE A 70 0.05 -6.34 0.49
CA ILE A 70 0.01 -4.98 -0.07
C ILE A 70 1.30 -4.66 -0.84
N ASN A 71 1.14 -4.16 -2.07
CA ASN A 71 2.21 -3.68 -2.92
C ASN A 71 2.16 -2.15 -2.99
N TRP A 72 3.31 -1.51 -2.86
CA TRP A 72 3.42 -0.06 -2.87
C TRP A 72 4.24 0.42 -4.06
N LYS A 73 3.70 1.33 -4.86
CA LYS A 73 4.50 2.12 -5.81
C LYS A 73 4.83 3.46 -5.17
N VAL A 74 6.13 3.75 -5.02
CA VAL A 74 6.66 4.85 -4.21
C VAL A 74 7.76 5.60 -4.95
N SER A 75 8.00 6.87 -4.60
CA SER A 75 9.04 7.69 -5.23
C SER A 75 10.47 7.33 -4.81
N SER A 76 10.64 6.58 -3.72
CA SER A 76 11.96 6.32 -3.13
C SER A 76 12.05 5.00 -2.38
N LYS A 77 13.22 4.35 -2.47
CA LYS A 77 13.56 3.15 -1.70
C LYS A 77 13.58 3.40 -0.19
N SER A 78 13.78 4.65 0.24
CA SER A 78 13.80 5.03 1.66
C SER A 78 12.49 4.67 2.37
N VAL A 79 11.36 4.64 1.65
CA VAL A 79 10.06 4.27 2.23
C VAL A 79 10.05 2.80 2.66
N LYS A 80 10.61 1.90 1.83
CA LYS A 80 10.79 0.49 2.18
C LYS A 80 11.72 0.34 3.38
N GLU A 81 12.87 1.02 3.35
CA GLU A 81 13.85 0.91 4.43
C GLU A 81 13.29 1.41 5.77
N PHE A 82 12.37 2.38 5.74
CA PHE A 82 11.73 2.92 6.93
C PHE A 82 10.80 1.91 7.64
N ASN A 83 10.04 1.10 6.89
CA ASN A 83 8.97 0.29 7.48
C ASN A 83 9.12 -1.24 7.28
N LYS A 84 10.18 -1.71 6.63
CA LYS A 84 10.43 -3.15 6.38
C LYS A 84 10.44 -3.99 7.66
N ASP A 85 10.91 -3.43 8.77
CA ASP A 85 11.10 -4.14 10.03
C ASP A 85 9.82 -4.15 10.90
N LEU A 86 8.75 -3.48 10.45
CA LEU A 86 7.45 -3.46 11.16
C LEU A 86 6.59 -4.70 10.88
N ASP A 87 6.97 -5.53 9.91
CA ASP A 87 6.28 -6.79 9.55
C ASP A 87 4.76 -6.65 9.28
N LEU A 88 4.36 -5.56 8.60
CA LEU A 88 2.95 -5.21 8.37
C LEU A 88 2.35 -5.84 7.10
N GLY A 89 2.83 -7.00 6.66
CA GLY A 89 2.31 -7.67 5.44
C GLY A 89 2.62 -6.95 4.11
N ASN A 90 3.61 -6.05 4.10
CA ASN A 90 4.09 -5.39 2.89
C ASN A 90 4.81 -6.40 1.98
N ASN A 91 4.29 -6.65 0.77
CA ASN A 91 4.83 -7.66 -0.13
C ASN A 91 5.90 -7.10 -1.08
N CYS A 92 5.69 -5.94 -1.71
CA CYS A 92 6.72 -5.32 -2.54
C CYS A 92 6.65 -3.80 -2.59
N TYR A 93 7.80 -3.21 -2.95
CA TYR A 93 7.95 -1.78 -3.22
C TYR A 93 8.47 -1.60 -4.65
N ILE A 94 7.71 -0.89 -5.47
CA ILE A 94 7.98 -0.57 -6.87
C ILE A 94 8.36 0.91 -6.94
N LEU A 95 9.38 1.23 -7.72
CA LEU A 95 9.81 2.62 -8.00
C LEU A 95 9.20 3.08 -9.32
#